data_AF-A0A374VWU5-F1
#
_entry.id   AF-A0A374VWU5-F1
#
_cell.length_a   1.000
_cell.length_b   1.000
_cell.length_c   1.000
_cell.angle_alpha   90.00
_cell.angle_beta   90.00
_cell.angle_gamma   90.00
#
_symmetry.space_group_name_H-M   'P 1'
#
loop_
_entity.id
_entity.type
_entity.pdbx_description
1 polymer ?
#
loop_
_entity_poly.entity_id
_entity_poly.type
_entity_poly.pdbx_seq_one_letter_code
_entity_poly.pdbx_strand_id
1 'polypeptide(L)'
;MRKKGIAVFCGLAVLFSILFGGFPQKWQVSAAADMTNFAEEAAALTNQFRQENGLPALQLAPVLLDLSAQRAEELSQTYGHNRPDGREWFSVIEDSTLDSNCYAAENVAAGYDTPQEVVQAWIDSPTHRKAMLGEPYQYIGIGVYYLPEDTNHYYMYWDMLLISSQEPLEGARYPDSSTATSETVAATTVTTTQTEPVLPRIVGDVNLDGLVDMSDAVLLQKIIMGQVHVNDAQQQNKDCYADGVLDNRDVVVLLQFLVHLFPSLPVTV
;
A
#
# COMPACT_ATOMS: atom_id res chain seq x y z
N MET A 1 -44.72 50.04 -47.39
CA MET A 1 -43.86 51.20 -47.71
C MET A 1 -42.76 51.31 -46.65
N ARG A 2 -41.54 50.90 -46.99
CA ARG A 2 -40.31 51.74 -47.09
C ARG A 2 -39.89 52.51 -45.82
N LYS A 3 -38.78 52.00 -45.24
CA LYS A 3 -37.54 52.65 -44.78
C LYS A 3 -37.63 53.84 -43.79
N LYS A 4 -36.81 53.78 -42.73
CA LYS A 4 -35.53 54.53 -42.59
C LYS A 4 -34.94 54.31 -41.18
N GLY A 5 -33.63 54.03 -41.12
CA GLY A 5 -32.87 54.04 -39.87
C GLY A 5 -32.30 55.42 -39.55
N ILE A 6 -31.84 55.61 -38.31
CA ILE A 6 -30.90 56.67 -37.88
C ILE A 6 -30.03 56.09 -36.76
N ALA A 7 -28.72 56.20 -36.92
CA ALA A 7 -27.70 55.95 -35.91
C ALA A 7 -27.50 57.19 -35.04
N VAL A 8 -27.18 57.02 -33.75
CA VAL A 8 -26.52 58.04 -32.93
C VAL A 8 -25.42 57.37 -32.09
N PHE A 9 -24.25 57.99 -32.17
CA PHE A 9 -22.96 57.65 -31.56
C PHE A 9 -22.82 58.30 -30.16
N CYS A 10 -21.74 57.97 -29.45
CA CYS A 10 -21.21 58.52 -28.17
C CYS A 10 -21.55 57.64 -26.96
N GLY A 11 -20.63 57.22 -26.09
CA GLY A 11 -19.22 57.56 -25.88
C GLY A 11 -18.66 56.67 -24.75
N LEU A 12 -17.34 56.77 -24.56
CA LEU A 12 -16.50 56.09 -23.57
C LEU A 12 -17.13 55.85 -22.19
N ALA A 13 -16.87 54.69 -21.58
CA ALA A 13 -15.81 54.52 -20.56
C ALA A 13 -15.94 53.17 -19.83
N VAL A 14 -14.78 52.56 -19.62
CA VAL A 14 -14.50 51.32 -18.88
C VAL A 14 -15.04 51.38 -17.45
N LEU A 15 -15.63 50.29 -16.95
CA LEU A 15 -15.45 49.86 -15.56
C LEU A 15 -15.62 48.34 -15.43
N PHE A 16 -14.57 47.76 -14.88
CA PHE A 16 -14.32 46.36 -14.57
C PHE A 16 -15.22 45.90 -13.41
N SER A 17 -15.81 44.71 -13.48
CA SER A 17 -16.08 43.86 -12.31
C SER A 17 -16.54 42.47 -12.74
N ILE A 18 -15.66 41.51 -12.49
CA ILE A 18 -15.84 40.07 -12.57
C ILE A 18 -16.72 39.63 -11.40
N LEU A 19 -17.75 38.81 -11.65
CA LEU A 19 -18.23 37.83 -10.66
C LEU A 19 -18.64 36.53 -11.38
N PHE A 20 -17.88 35.49 -11.05
CA PHE A 20 -17.95 34.13 -11.53
C PHE A 20 -19.21 33.39 -11.04
N GLY A 21 -19.79 32.57 -11.91
CA GLY A 21 -20.78 31.56 -11.59
C GLY A 21 -20.61 30.35 -12.50
N GLY A 22 -19.42 29.73 -12.47
CA GLY A 22 -19.14 28.48 -13.16
C GLY A 22 -19.58 27.30 -12.30
N PHE A 23 -20.49 26.48 -12.83
CA PHE A 23 -20.85 25.18 -12.27
C PHE A 23 -19.59 24.32 -12.04
N PRO A 24 -19.42 23.66 -10.89
CA PRO A 24 -18.34 22.70 -10.73
C PRO A 24 -18.62 21.51 -11.67
N GLN A 25 -17.76 21.38 -12.68
CA GLN A 25 -17.59 20.15 -13.43
C GLN A 25 -17.28 19.02 -12.43
N LYS A 26 -17.97 17.89 -12.56
CA LYS A 26 -17.67 16.68 -11.80
C LYS A 26 -16.19 16.35 -11.98
N TRP A 27 -15.44 16.38 -10.89
CA TRP A 27 -14.07 15.89 -10.86
C TRP A 27 -14.15 14.37 -11.01
N GLN A 28 -13.86 13.86 -12.21
CA GLN A 28 -13.35 12.50 -12.33
C GLN A 28 -11.94 12.54 -11.73
N VAL A 29 -11.80 12.06 -10.50
CA VAL A 29 -10.50 11.62 -10.02
C VAL A 29 -10.21 10.29 -10.75
N SER A 30 -9.46 10.35 -11.85
CA SER A 30 -8.74 9.17 -12.32
C SER A 30 -7.32 9.25 -11.76
N ALA A 31 -7.10 8.52 -10.67
CA ALA A 31 -5.77 8.18 -10.21
C ALA A 31 -5.84 6.78 -9.60
N ALA A 32 -6.20 5.79 -10.42
CA ALA A 32 -5.52 4.51 -10.24
C ALA A 32 -4.05 4.83 -10.49
N ALA A 33 -3.19 4.63 -9.49
CA ALA A 33 -1.76 4.54 -9.75
C ALA A 33 -1.59 3.57 -10.93
N ASP A 34 -0.64 3.84 -11.82
CA ASP A 34 -0.37 2.94 -12.94
C ASP A 34 0.27 1.65 -12.39
N MET A 35 -0.58 0.75 -11.89
CA MET A 35 -0.21 -0.53 -11.26
C MET A 35 0.40 -1.51 -12.28
N THR A 36 0.45 -1.13 -13.56
CA THR A 36 0.92 -1.96 -14.68
C THR A 36 2.29 -2.59 -14.42
N ASN A 37 3.15 -1.96 -13.61
CA ASN A 37 4.50 -2.47 -13.31
C ASN A 37 4.71 -2.94 -11.86
N PHE A 38 3.69 -2.91 -11.00
CA PHE A 38 3.86 -3.22 -9.56
C PHE A 38 4.36 -4.64 -9.32
N ALA A 39 3.84 -5.61 -10.07
CA ALA A 39 4.27 -7.00 -9.97
C ALA A 39 5.76 -7.18 -10.36
N GLU A 40 6.19 -6.49 -11.43
CA GLU A 40 7.59 -6.50 -11.87
C GLU A 40 8.53 -5.88 -10.82
N GLU A 41 8.15 -4.72 -10.30
CA GLU A 41 8.95 -4.00 -9.31
C GLU A 41 9.06 -4.76 -7.99
N ALA A 42 7.95 -5.30 -7.48
CA ALA A 42 7.96 -6.11 -6.26
C ALA A 42 8.81 -7.39 -6.41
N ALA A 43 8.75 -8.04 -7.58
CA ALA A 43 9.59 -9.20 -7.88
C ALA A 43 11.08 -8.82 -7.98
N ALA A 44 11.40 -7.66 -8.57
CA ALA A 44 12.75 -7.15 -8.65
C ALA A 44 13.33 -6.82 -7.26
N LEU A 45 12.55 -6.15 -6.40
CA LEU A 45 12.93 -5.85 -5.01
C LEU A 45 13.12 -7.13 -4.19
N THR A 46 12.25 -8.13 -4.36
CA THR A 46 12.39 -9.44 -3.73
C THR A 46 13.67 -10.14 -4.17
N ASN A 47 14.01 -10.06 -5.47
CA ASN A 47 15.25 -10.60 -6.00
C ASN A 47 16.48 -9.86 -5.51
N GLN A 48 16.43 -8.53 -5.35
CA GLN A 48 17.49 -7.77 -4.72
C GLN A 48 17.74 -8.28 -3.29
N PHE A 49 16.68 -8.40 -2.48
CA PHE A 49 16.79 -8.94 -1.13
C PHE A 49 17.37 -10.36 -1.10
N ARG A 50 16.95 -11.24 -2.02
CA ARG A 50 17.52 -12.59 -2.15
C ARG A 50 19.02 -12.56 -2.49
N GLN A 51 19.42 -11.73 -3.44
CA GLN A 51 20.83 -11.59 -3.85
C GLN A 51 21.71 -11.03 -2.72
N GLU A 52 21.21 -10.05 -1.95
CA GLU A 52 21.88 -9.52 -0.75
C GLU A 52 22.11 -10.62 0.31
N ASN A 53 21.27 -11.65 0.33
CA ASN A 53 21.40 -12.82 1.20
C ASN A 53 22.07 -14.02 0.51
N GLY A 54 22.71 -13.82 -0.66
CA GLY A 54 23.48 -14.85 -1.36
C GLY A 54 22.64 -15.92 -2.09
N LEU A 55 21.35 -15.66 -2.29
CA LEU A 55 20.43 -16.57 -2.97
C LEU A 55 20.25 -16.21 -4.45
N PRO A 56 19.95 -17.19 -5.31
CA PRO A 56 19.66 -16.93 -6.72
C PRO A 56 18.36 -16.14 -6.88
N ALA A 57 18.35 -15.31 -7.93
CA ALA A 57 17.15 -14.61 -8.36
C ALA A 57 16.09 -15.60 -8.86
N LEU A 58 14.83 -15.24 -8.65
CA LEU A 58 13.65 -15.94 -9.12
C LEU A 58 13.17 -15.36 -10.45
N GLN A 59 12.59 -16.21 -11.27
CA GLN A 59 12.00 -15.82 -12.54
C GLN A 59 10.50 -15.56 -12.38
N LEU A 60 10.00 -14.50 -13.01
CA LEU A 60 8.58 -14.34 -13.27
C LEU A 60 8.14 -15.32 -14.35
N ALA A 61 6.92 -15.84 -14.24
CA ALA A 61 6.28 -16.62 -15.29
C ALA A 61 4.82 -16.14 -15.47
N PRO A 62 4.33 -15.93 -16.70
CA PRO A 62 2.97 -15.41 -16.95
C PRO A 62 1.88 -16.18 -16.20
N VAL A 63 1.92 -17.51 -16.25
CA VAL A 63 0.96 -18.36 -15.53
C VAL A 63 0.98 -18.09 -14.02
N LEU A 64 2.14 -17.90 -13.41
CA LEU A 64 2.25 -17.68 -11.97
C LEU A 64 1.82 -16.26 -11.56
N LEU A 65 2.03 -15.27 -12.44
CA LEU A 65 1.47 -13.92 -12.28
C LEU A 65 -0.06 -13.96 -12.27
N ASP A 66 -0.67 -14.70 -13.20
CA ASP A 66 -2.13 -14.85 -13.26
C ASP A 66 -2.67 -15.52 -11.98
N LEU A 67 -2.02 -16.57 -11.49
CA LEU A 67 -2.42 -17.23 -10.23
C LEU A 67 -2.28 -16.30 -9.02
N SER A 68 -1.20 -15.52 -8.96
CA SER A 68 -1.00 -14.57 -7.85
C SER A 68 -2.02 -13.43 -7.91
N ALA A 69 -2.36 -12.93 -9.11
CA ALA A 69 -3.40 -11.92 -9.30
C ALA A 69 -4.78 -12.44 -8.86
N GLN A 70 -5.11 -13.70 -9.19
CA GLN A 70 -6.30 -14.36 -8.68
C GLN A 70 -6.29 -14.43 -7.14
N ARG A 71 -5.16 -14.82 -6.54
CA ARG A 71 -5.02 -14.85 -5.08
C ARG A 71 -5.19 -13.46 -4.46
N ALA A 72 -4.62 -12.41 -5.04
CA ALA A 72 -4.79 -11.04 -4.57
C ALA A 72 -6.26 -10.58 -4.57
N GLU A 73 -7.03 -10.95 -5.60
CA GLU A 73 -8.48 -10.69 -5.62
C GLU A 73 -9.21 -11.49 -4.54
N GLU A 74 -8.88 -12.78 -4.39
CA GLU A 74 -9.45 -13.65 -3.36
C GLU A 74 -9.21 -13.15 -1.93
N LEU A 75 -8.06 -12.50 -1.66
CA LEU A 75 -7.74 -11.89 -0.37
C LEU A 75 -8.69 -10.77 0.02
N SER A 76 -9.30 -10.08 -0.95
CA SER A 76 -10.32 -9.06 -0.67
C SER A 76 -11.63 -9.65 -0.13
N GLN A 77 -11.88 -10.93 -0.39
CA GLN A 77 -13.07 -11.66 0.09
C GLN A 77 -12.79 -12.43 1.38
N THR A 78 -11.59 -13.01 1.50
CA THR A 78 -11.15 -13.77 2.67
C THR A 78 -9.66 -13.56 2.86
N TYR A 79 -9.31 -12.62 3.75
CA TYR A 79 -7.92 -12.31 4.01
C TYR A 79 -7.23 -13.42 4.81
N GLY A 80 -6.23 -14.06 4.20
CA GLY A 80 -5.45 -15.14 4.81
C GLY A 80 -5.01 -16.19 3.79
N HIS A 81 -4.49 -17.29 4.31
CA HIS A 81 -3.97 -18.43 3.53
C HIS A 81 -5.07 -19.40 3.04
N ASN A 82 -6.35 -19.08 3.28
CA ASN A 82 -7.49 -19.82 2.75
C ASN A 82 -8.12 -19.07 1.60
N ARG A 83 -8.60 -19.81 0.61
CA ARG A 83 -9.36 -19.28 -0.53
C ARG A 83 -10.84 -19.14 -0.15
N PRO A 84 -11.62 -18.32 -0.86
CA PRO A 84 -13.05 -18.11 -0.57
C PRO A 84 -13.91 -19.39 -0.63
N ASP A 85 -13.45 -20.41 -1.33
CA ASP A 85 -14.09 -21.72 -1.40
C ASP A 85 -13.77 -22.65 -0.19
N GLY A 86 -12.97 -22.15 0.75
CA GLY A 86 -12.57 -22.85 1.98
C GLY A 86 -11.35 -23.77 1.83
N ARG A 87 -10.76 -23.89 0.63
CA ARG A 87 -9.50 -24.62 0.44
C ARG A 87 -8.30 -23.77 0.87
N GLU A 88 -7.14 -24.41 0.98
CA GLU A 88 -5.87 -23.72 1.22
C GLU A 88 -5.38 -23.03 -0.06
N TRP A 89 -4.56 -21.99 0.11
CA TRP A 89 -4.01 -21.17 -0.97
C TRP A 89 -3.34 -22.00 -2.09
N PHE A 90 -2.60 -23.06 -1.73
CA PHE A 90 -1.84 -23.87 -2.70
C PHE A 90 -2.73 -24.54 -3.74
N SER A 91 -4.03 -24.66 -3.46
CA SER A 91 -5.00 -25.21 -4.41
C SER A 91 -5.18 -24.34 -5.67
N VAL A 92 -4.76 -23.07 -5.64
CA VAL A 92 -4.70 -22.24 -6.85
C VAL A 92 -3.71 -22.81 -7.88
N ILE A 93 -2.62 -23.42 -7.41
CA ILE A 93 -1.62 -24.10 -8.26
C ILE A 93 -2.20 -25.43 -8.77
N GLU A 94 -2.92 -26.17 -7.91
CA GLU A 94 -3.57 -27.44 -8.29
C GLU A 94 -4.65 -27.27 -9.37
N ASP A 95 -5.36 -26.14 -9.34
CA ASP A 95 -6.39 -25.81 -10.32
C ASP A 95 -5.80 -25.32 -11.66
N SER A 96 -4.49 -25.11 -11.72
CA SER A 96 -3.78 -24.54 -12.88
C SER A 96 -3.23 -25.62 -13.81
N THR A 97 -2.47 -25.19 -14.83
CA THR A 97 -1.73 -26.09 -15.73
C THR A 97 -0.37 -26.52 -15.20
N LEU A 98 0.05 -26.00 -14.04
CA LEU A 98 1.35 -26.28 -13.44
C LEU A 98 1.38 -27.65 -12.75
N ASP A 99 2.56 -28.27 -12.67
CA ASP A 99 2.77 -29.42 -11.80
C ASP A 99 2.71 -28.98 -10.34
N SER A 100 1.67 -29.41 -9.63
CA SER A 100 1.47 -29.11 -8.21
C SER A 100 2.38 -29.91 -7.29
N ASN A 101 3.13 -30.89 -7.79
CA ASN A 101 4.19 -31.58 -7.04
C ASN A 101 5.47 -30.74 -7.00
N CYS A 102 5.37 -29.57 -6.39
CA CYS A 102 6.45 -28.59 -6.23
C CYS A 102 6.60 -28.16 -4.76
N TYR A 103 7.76 -27.60 -4.44
CA TYR A 103 7.89 -26.75 -3.26
C TYR A 103 7.21 -25.43 -3.54
N ALA A 104 6.34 -24.99 -2.63
CA ALA A 104 5.65 -23.72 -2.75
C ALA A 104 5.65 -22.94 -1.42
N ALA A 105 5.51 -21.62 -1.49
CA ALA A 105 5.16 -20.75 -0.36
C ALA A 105 4.33 -19.55 -0.85
N GLU A 106 3.58 -18.96 0.09
CA GLU A 106 2.77 -17.75 -0.12
C GLU A 106 3.14 -16.70 0.93
N ASN A 107 3.26 -15.45 0.50
CA ASN A 107 3.20 -14.28 1.38
C ASN A 107 2.04 -13.40 0.95
N VAL A 108 1.23 -12.95 1.92
CA VAL A 108 0.05 -12.10 1.67
C VAL A 108 0.19 -10.79 2.45
N ALA A 109 -0.38 -9.71 1.92
CA ALA A 109 -0.43 -8.42 2.60
C ALA A 109 -1.62 -7.59 2.09
N ALA A 110 -2.07 -6.62 2.89
CA ALA A 110 -3.08 -5.65 2.48
C ALA A 110 -2.77 -4.27 3.09
N GLY A 111 -3.23 -3.20 2.45
CA GLY A 111 -3.05 -1.82 2.95
C GLY A 111 -1.71 -1.17 2.62
N TYR A 112 -0.97 -1.71 1.65
CA TYR A 112 0.28 -1.12 1.16
C TYR A 112 0.07 -0.57 -0.25
N ASP A 113 0.46 0.68 -0.49
CA ASP A 113 0.14 1.36 -1.75
C ASP A 113 1.21 1.11 -2.82
N THR A 114 2.40 0.65 -2.43
CA THR A 114 3.55 0.52 -3.31
C THR A 114 4.31 -0.81 -3.16
N PRO A 115 5.01 -1.27 -4.23
CA PRO A 115 5.91 -2.43 -4.17
C PRO A 115 6.98 -2.35 -3.07
N GLN A 116 7.54 -1.17 -2.83
CA GLN A 116 8.58 -0.92 -1.83
C GLN A 116 8.05 -1.19 -0.42
N GLU A 117 6.87 -0.66 -0.11
CA GLU A 117 6.26 -0.80 1.21
C GLU A 117 5.89 -2.25 1.51
N VAL A 118 5.27 -2.96 0.56
CA VAL A 118 4.86 -4.34 0.77
C VAL A 118 6.05 -5.29 0.87
N VAL A 119 7.08 -5.11 0.03
CA VAL A 119 8.28 -5.95 0.10
C VAL A 119 9.04 -5.71 1.40
N GLN A 120 9.14 -4.46 1.86
CA GLN A 120 9.75 -4.16 3.16
C GLN A 120 8.94 -4.78 4.30
N ALA A 121 7.60 -4.72 4.26
CA ALA A 121 6.76 -5.36 5.26
C ALA A 121 6.94 -6.89 5.31
N TRP A 122 7.12 -7.54 4.16
CA TRP A 122 7.47 -8.97 4.11
C TRP A 122 8.88 -9.25 4.65
N ILE A 123 9.86 -8.38 4.40
CA ILE A 123 11.23 -8.51 4.95
C ILE A 123 11.24 -8.38 6.48
N ASP A 124 10.45 -7.46 7.03
CA ASP A 124 10.43 -7.17 8.47
C ASP A 124 9.64 -8.22 9.27
N SER A 125 8.75 -8.98 8.62
CA SER A 125 8.03 -10.10 9.22
C SER A 125 8.87 -11.38 9.21
N PRO A 126 9.22 -11.99 10.37
CA PRO A 126 10.04 -13.20 10.41
C PRO A 126 9.49 -14.38 9.58
N THR A 127 8.16 -14.56 9.56
CA THR A 127 7.52 -15.64 8.79
C THR A 127 7.59 -15.37 7.29
N HIS A 128 7.27 -14.14 6.85
CA HIS A 128 7.28 -13.78 5.43
C HIS A 128 8.71 -13.75 4.87
N ARG A 129 9.65 -13.20 5.64
CA ARG A 129 11.08 -13.20 5.33
C ARG A 129 11.63 -14.61 5.14
N LYS A 130 11.21 -15.56 5.99
CA LYS A 130 11.62 -16.96 5.86
C LYS A 130 11.16 -17.57 4.54
N ALA A 131 9.95 -17.25 4.07
CA ALA A 131 9.48 -17.69 2.76
C ALA A 131 10.34 -17.08 1.63
N MET A 132 10.60 -15.77 1.67
CA MET A 132 11.43 -15.08 0.66
C MET A 132 12.86 -15.63 0.57
N LEU A 133 13.42 -16.12 1.68
CA LEU A 133 14.75 -16.72 1.76
C LEU A 133 14.76 -18.24 1.58
N GLY A 134 13.63 -18.86 1.22
CA GLY A 134 13.57 -20.29 0.93
C GLY A 134 14.39 -20.65 -0.32
N GLU A 135 15.08 -21.79 -0.26
CA GLU A 135 16.00 -22.26 -1.31
C GLU A 135 15.39 -23.08 -2.45
N PRO A 136 14.26 -23.82 -2.32
CA PRO A 136 13.83 -24.69 -3.42
C PRO A 136 13.15 -23.92 -4.58
N TYR A 137 12.89 -22.62 -4.42
CA TYR A 137 12.13 -21.84 -5.38
C TYR A 137 12.97 -21.39 -6.57
N GLN A 138 12.35 -21.44 -7.75
CA GLN A 138 12.91 -20.97 -9.02
C GLN A 138 12.07 -19.84 -9.62
N TYR A 139 10.78 -19.79 -9.25
CA TYR A 139 9.81 -18.87 -9.81
C TYR A 139 9.12 -18.05 -8.72
N ILE A 140 8.74 -16.83 -9.09
CA ILE A 140 7.96 -15.90 -8.29
C ILE A 140 6.78 -15.40 -9.12
N GLY A 141 5.61 -15.29 -8.50
CA GLY A 141 4.49 -14.50 -9.00
C GLY A 141 4.15 -13.43 -7.97
N ILE A 142 3.78 -12.25 -8.46
CA ILE A 142 3.25 -11.17 -7.63
C ILE A 142 1.87 -10.81 -8.18
N GLY A 143 0.88 -10.82 -7.31
CA GLY A 143 -0.46 -10.33 -7.56
C GLY A 143 -0.71 -9.03 -6.81
N VAL A 144 -1.40 -8.11 -7.46
CA VAL A 144 -1.92 -6.91 -6.81
C VAL A 144 -3.35 -6.67 -7.24
N TYR A 145 -4.23 -6.43 -6.28
CA TYR A 145 -5.64 -6.16 -6.52
C TYR A 145 -6.06 -4.90 -5.78
N TYR A 146 -6.57 -3.93 -6.54
CA TYR A 146 -7.12 -2.68 -6.01
C TYR A 146 -8.65 -2.77 -5.95
N LEU A 147 -9.21 -2.58 -4.76
CA LEU A 147 -10.64 -2.55 -4.49
C LEU A 147 -11.05 -1.12 -4.04
N PRO A 148 -11.58 -0.28 -4.96
CA PRO A 148 -11.89 1.12 -4.65
C PRO A 148 -12.96 1.32 -3.56
N GLU A 149 -13.89 0.37 -3.43
CA GLU A 149 -15.00 0.40 -2.47
C GLU A 149 -14.80 -0.70 -1.42
N ASP A 150 -13.58 -0.80 -0.87
CA ASP A 150 -13.24 -1.80 0.13
C ASP A 150 -13.84 -1.46 1.51
N THR A 151 -14.70 -2.33 2.02
CA THR A 151 -15.30 -2.20 3.36
C THR A 151 -14.32 -2.47 4.49
N ASN A 152 -13.22 -3.15 4.20
CA ASN A 152 -12.15 -3.42 5.17
C ASN A 152 -11.10 -2.29 5.20
N HIS A 153 -11.25 -1.27 4.35
CA HIS A 153 -10.35 -0.10 4.28
C HIS A 153 -8.88 -0.44 3.98
N TYR A 154 -8.60 -1.61 3.40
CA TYR A 154 -7.25 -1.96 2.95
C TYR A 154 -6.96 -1.43 1.55
N TYR A 155 -7.96 -1.42 0.66
CA TYR A 155 -7.92 -0.94 -0.74
C TYR A 155 -6.97 -1.70 -1.67
N MET A 156 -5.76 -2.06 -1.23
CA MET A 156 -4.74 -2.78 -1.97
C MET A 156 -4.47 -4.12 -1.31
N TYR A 157 -4.58 -5.19 -2.08
CA TYR A 157 -4.28 -6.56 -1.65
C TYR A 157 -3.11 -7.10 -2.48
N TRP A 158 -2.17 -7.75 -1.82
CA TRP A 158 -0.94 -8.25 -2.40
C TRP A 158 -0.77 -9.72 -2.11
N ASP A 159 -0.34 -10.44 -3.13
CA ASP A 159 0.01 -11.85 -3.05
C ASP A 159 1.39 -12.09 -3.66
N MET A 160 2.17 -12.97 -3.05
CA MET A 160 3.42 -13.48 -3.59
C MET A 160 3.41 -15.00 -3.53
N LEU A 161 3.42 -15.64 -4.70
CA LEU A 161 3.66 -17.08 -4.81
C LEU A 161 5.12 -17.36 -5.16
N LEU A 162 5.73 -18.29 -4.44
CA LEU A 162 7.08 -18.78 -4.67
C LEU A 162 7.00 -20.27 -4.97
N ILE A 163 7.49 -20.74 -6.12
CA ILE A 163 7.42 -22.17 -6.47
C ILE A 163 8.72 -22.71 -7.08
N SER A 164 8.94 -24.01 -6.91
CA SER A 164 9.86 -24.80 -7.73
C SER A 164 9.12 -25.38 -8.94
N SER A 165 9.82 -25.76 -10.00
CA SER A 165 9.24 -26.62 -11.04
C SER A 165 10.27 -27.66 -11.49
N GLN A 166 9.78 -28.82 -11.94
CA GLN A 166 10.62 -29.83 -12.59
C GLN A 166 10.93 -29.46 -14.04
N GLU A 167 9.97 -28.82 -14.72
CA GLU A 167 10.09 -28.36 -16.09
C GLU A 167 10.09 -26.82 -16.14
N PRO A 168 10.86 -26.19 -17.04
CA PRO A 168 10.86 -24.74 -17.17
C PRO A 168 9.46 -24.19 -17.49
N LEU A 169 9.06 -23.13 -16.80
CA LEU A 169 7.77 -22.48 -17.07
C LEU A 169 7.84 -21.68 -18.38
N GLU A 170 6.79 -21.79 -19.20
CA GLU A 170 6.71 -21.05 -20.46
C GLU A 170 6.72 -19.54 -20.22
N GLY A 171 7.50 -18.82 -21.03
CA GLY A 171 7.63 -17.36 -20.90
C GLY A 171 8.38 -16.90 -19.66
N ALA A 172 9.02 -17.81 -18.91
CA ALA A 172 9.76 -17.45 -17.72
C ALA A 172 10.93 -16.50 -18.04
N ARG A 173 11.04 -15.43 -17.24
CA ARG A 173 12.06 -14.40 -17.39
C ARG A 173 12.43 -13.82 -16.04
N TYR A 174 13.63 -13.25 -15.94
CA TYR A 174 13.93 -12.40 -14.79
C TYR A 174 13.16 -11.07 -14.92
N PRO A 175 12.69 -10.50 -13.79
CA PRO A 175 12.05 -9.19 -13.81
C PRO A 175 13.02 -8.15 -14.36
N ASP A 176 12.50 -7.17 -15.07
CA ASP A 176 13.34 -6.16 -15.71
C ASP A 176 14.02 -5.29 -14.65
N SER A 177 15.35 -5.41 -14.54
CA SER A 177 16.13 -4.57 -13.63
C SER A 177 16.19 -3.10 -14.07
N SER A 178 15.61 -2.72 -15.23
CA SER A 178 15.56 -1.33 -15.69
C SER A 178 14.35 -0.55 -15.16
N THR A 179 13.32 -1.24 -14.67
CA THR A 179 12.19 -0.64 -13.91
C THR A 179 12.43 -0.66 -12.42
N ALA A 180 13.38 -1.47 -11.94
CA ALA A 180 14.04 -1.25 -10.66
C ALA A 180 14.92 0.00 -10.76
N THR A 181 14.27 1.17 -10.81
CA THR A 181 14.98 2.40 -10.51
C THR A 181 15.42 2.27 -9.06
N SER A 182 16.70 1.95 -8.89
CA SER A 182 17.41 2.29 -7.66
C SER A 182 17.40 3.81 -7.58
N GLU A 183 16.27 4.38 -7.17
CA GLU A 183 16.33 5.62 -6.47
C GLU A 183 16.90 5.28 -5.10
N THR A 184 18.23 5.37 -5.00
CA THR A 184 18.77 6.09 -3.86
C THR A 184 18.12 7.48 -3.91
N VAL A 185 16.91 7.62 -3.34
CA VAL A 185 16.28 8.92 -3.17
C VAL A 185 17.12 9.64 -2.12
N ALA A 186 18.04 10.47 -2.60
CA ALA A 186 18.50 11.59 -1.81
C ALA A 186 17.25 12.34 -1.34
N ALA A 187 17.08 12.37 -0.01
CA ALA A 187 16.02 13.08 0.68
C ALA A 187 15.65 14.38 -0.03
N THR A 188 14.53 14.37 -0.76
CA THR A 188 13.96 15.56 -1.36
C THR A 188 12.63 15.80 -0.68
N THR A 189 12.64 16.85 0.13
CA THR A 189 11.52 17.46 0.83
C THR A 189 10.36 17.70 -0.13
N VAL A 190 9.19 17.10 0.13
CA VAL A 190 7.92 17.51 -0.47
C VAL A 190 7.02 18.00 0.66
N THR A 191 6.93 19.31 0.77
CA THR A 191 5.93 20.01 1.60
C THR A 191 4.62 20.01 0.81
N THR A 192 3.65 19.20 1.23
CA THR A 192 2.27 19.31 0.74
C THR A 192 1.37 19.71 1.90
N THR A 193 1.01 21.00 1.94
CA THR A 193 -0.06 21.51 2.79
C THR A 193 -1.39 21.18 2.12
N GLN A 194 -2.15 20.24 2.66
CA GLN A 194 -3.58 20.08 2.37
C GLN A 194 -4.35 19.93 3.68
N THR A 195 -5.39 20.74 3.81
CA THR A 195 -6.31 20.81 4.94
C THR A 195 -7.44 19.81 4.70
N GLU A 196 -7.53 18.77 5.53
CA GLU A 196 -8.59 17.73 5.52
C GLU A 196 -9.15 17.57 6.97
N PRO A 197 -10.35 16.95 7.14
CA PRO A 197 -11.30 17.27 8.21
C PRO A 197 -10.93 16.68 9.58
N VAL A 198 -11.32 17.42 10.62
CA VAL A 198 -11.01 17.10 12.03
C VAL A 198 -11.97 16.01 12.55
N LEU A 199 -11.51 14.76 12.54
CA LEU A 199 -12.11 13.67 13.32
C LEU A 199 -11.88 13.89 14.84
N PRO A 200 -12.74 13.35 15.73
CA PRO A 200 -12.55 13.47 17.17
C PRO A 200 -11.22 12.84 17.61
N ARG A 201 -10.49 13.53 18.48
CA ARG A 201 -9.17 13.11 18.98
C ARG A 201 -9.26 11.79 19.78
N ILE A 202 -8.53 10.76 19.34
CA ILE A 202 -8.38 9.47 20.02
C ILE A 202 -6.88 9.21 20.23
N VAL A 203 -6.42 9.24 21.48
CA VAL A 203 -5.00 9.00 21.77
C VAL A 203 -4.68 7.52 21.58
N GLY A 204 -3.61 7.23 20.84
CA GLY A 204 -3.25 5.87 20.42
C GLY A 204 -3.74 5.50 19.02
N ASP A 205 -4.67 6.25 18.42
CA ASP A 205 -5.12 6.08 17.02
C ASP A 205 -4.22 6.92 16.11
N VAL A 206 -3.08 6.37 15.73
CA VAL A 206 -2.01 7.08 15.01
C VAL A 206 -2.21 6.94 13.50
N ASN A 207 -2.91 5.90 13.04
CA ASN A 207 -3.26 5.72 11.63
C ASN A 207 -4.57 6.42 11.24
N LEU A 208 -5.32 6.94 12.22
CA LEU A 208 -6.57 7.69 12.07
C LEU A 208 -7.74 6.85 11.55
N ASP A 209 -7.76 5.56 11.88
CA ASP A 209 -8.82 4.63 11.49
C ASP A 209 -9.99 4.58 12.49
N GLY A 210 -9.87 5.27 13.63
CA GLY A 210 -10.87 5.34 14.69
C GLY A 210 -10.83 4.19 15.69
N LEU A 211 -9.87 3.27 15.55
CA LEU A 211 -9.56 2.20 16.48
C LEU A 211 -8.17 2.45 17.11
N VAL A 212 -7.88 1.72 18.19
CA VAL A 212 -6.56 1.72 18.81
C VAL A 212 -6.10 0.28 18.86
N ASP A 213 -5.20 -0.10 17.94
CA ASP A 213 -4.74 -1.47 17.78
C ASP A 213 -3.24 -1.59 17.43
N MET A 214 -2.81 -2.77 17.00
CA MET A 214 -1.40 -3.05 16.72
C MET A 214 -0.86 -2.26 15.52
N SER A 215 -1.74 -1.87 14.59
CA SER A 215 -1.41 -1.07 13.42
C SER A 215 -0.91 0.32 13.83
N ASP A 216 -1.49 0.89 14.88
CA ASP A 216 -1.05 2.14 15.48
C ASP A 216 0.34 2.02 16.10
N ALA A 217 0.61 0.90 16.79
CA ALA A 217 1.91 0.67 17.40
C ALA A 217 3.02 0.57 16.34
N VAL A 218 2.73 -0.06 15.21
CA VAL A 218 3.65 -0.14 14.06
C VAL A 218 3.87 1.24 13.44
N LEU A 219 2.81 2.01 13.21
CA LEU A 219 2.93 3.35 12.64
C LEU A 219 3.67 4.31 13.58
N LEU A 220 3.38 4.24 14.88
CA LEU A 220 4.05 5.02 15.91
C LEU A 220 5.56 4.73 15.95
N GLN A 221 5.95 3.47 15.82
CA GLN A 221 7.36 3.06 15.72
C GLN A 221 8.03 3.63 14.46
N LYS A 222 7.35 3.61 13.30
CA LYS A 222 7.86 4.21 12.05
C LYS A 222 8.03 5.72 12.18
N ILE A 223 7.14 6.42 12.89
CA ILE A 223 7.26 7.85 13.16
C ILE A 223 8.48 8.13 14.07
N ILE A 224 8.70 7.36 15.13
CA ILE A 224 9.88 7.50 16.01
C ILE A 224 11.19 7.32 15.23
N MET A 225 11.19 6.37 14.29
CA MET A 225 12.33 6.12 13.41
C MET A 225 12.53 7.20 12.34
N GLY A 226 11.66 8.23 12.29
CA GLY A 226 11.72 9.30 11.31
C GLY A 226 11.35 8.85 9.90
N GLN A 227 10.72 7.68 9.75
CA GLN A 227 10.33 7.12 8.46
C GLN A 227 8.99 7.69 7.96
N VAL A 228 8.19 8.25 8.87
CA VAL A 228 6.88 8.83 8.57
C VAL A 228 6.78 10.24 9.18
N HIS A 229 6.40 11.21 8.35
CA HIS A 229 6.07 12.55 8.83
C HIS A 229 4.63 12.60 9.36
N VAL A 230 4.46 13.32 10.46
CA VAL A 230 3.25 13.31 11.26
C VAL A 230 2.38 14.51 10.91
N ASN A 231 1.11 14.29 10.57
CA ASN A 231 0.15 15.39 10.38
C ASN A 231 -0.37 15.93 11.73
N ASP A 232 -1.18 16.98 11.70
CA ASP A 232 -1.68 17.66 12.92
C ASP A 232 -2.55 16.76 13.81
N ALA A 233 -3.32 15.82 13.24
CA ALA A 233 -4.15 14.88 14.00
C ALA A 233 -3.28 13.77 14.61
N GLN A 234 -2.36 13.20 13.84
CA GLN A 234 -1.40 12.23 14.32
C GLN A 234 -0.47 12.83 15.40
N GLN A 235 -0.14 14.11 15.28
CA GLN A 235 0.61 14.86 16.30
C GLN A 235 -0.11 14.87 17.65
N GLN A 236 -1.44 14.91 17.62
CA GLN A 236 -2.26 14.93 18.82
C GLN A 236 -2.52 13.54 19.40
N ASN A 237 -2.40 12.48 18.58
CA ASN A 237 -2.72 11.10 18.96
C ASN A 237 -1.49 10.27 19.35
N LYS A 238 -0.28 10.63 18.89
CA LYS A 238 0.95 9.86 19.08
C LYS A 238 1.53 9.86 20.49
N ASP A 239 1.26 10.89 21.29
CA ASP A 239 1.80 11.06 22.65
C ASP A 239 1.00 10.22 23.65
N CYS A 240 1.24 8.91 23.61
CA CYS A 240 0.54 7.93 24.44
C CYS A 240 1.05 7.96 25.90
N TYR A 241 2.29 8.41 26.11
CA TYR A 241 2.93 8.55 27.43
C TYR A 241 2.75 9.95 28.07
N ALA A 242 2.18 10.91 27.33
CA ALA A 242 1.84 12.27 27.77
C ALA A 242 3.01 13.05 28.40
N ASP A 243 4.24 12.83 27.93
CA ASP A 243 5.42 13.59 28.36
C ASP A 243 5.84 14.65 27.34
N GLY A 244 5.11 14.77 26.22
CA GLY A 244 5.39 15.70 25.14
C GLY A 244 6.61 15.33 24.30
N VAL A 245 7.21 14.15 24.52
CA VAL A 245 8.36 13.64 23.79
C VAL A 245 7.98 12.33 23.11
N LEU A 246 7.98 12.33 21.78
CA LEU A 246 7.76 11.09 21.04
C LEU A 246 8.99 10.17 21.14
N ASP A 247 8.87 9.05 21.84
CA ASP A 247 9.90 8.01 21.90
C ASP A 247 9.35 6.60 22.19
N ASN A 248 10.24 5.63 22.43
CA ASN A 248 9.87 4.24 22.65
C ASN A 248 8.91 4.04 23.84
N ARG A 249 8.81 4.99 24.77
CA ARG A 249 7.87 4.93 25.89
C ARG A 249 6.43 5.03 25.41
N ASP A 250 6.14 5.81 24.36
CA ASP A 250 4.81 5.91 23.76
C ASP A 250 4.36 4.57 23.15
N VAL A 251 5.26 3.88 22.44
CA VAL A 251 4.99 2.56 21.86
C VAL A 251 4.77 1.53 22.95
N VAL A 252 5.59 1.54 24.00
CA VAL A 252 5.46 0.59 25.11
C VAL A 252 4.14 0.78 25.84
N VAL A 253 3.70 2.00 26.12
CA VAL A 253 2.42 2.21 26.82
C VAL A 253 1.21 1.94 25.92
N LEU A 254 1.32 2.20 24.61
CA LEU A 254 0.32 1.78 23.64
C LEU A 254 0.17 0.25 23.62
N LEU A 255 1.28 -0.50 23.52
CA LEU A 255 1.25 -1.97 23.62
C LEU A 255 0.69 -2.47 24.97
N GLN A 256 1.03 -1.81 26.07
CA GLN A 256 0.51 -2.13 27.41
C GLN A 256 -1.00 -1.86 27.53
N PHE A 257 -1.51 -0.81 26.89
CA PHE A 257 -2.94 -0.55 26.77
C PHE A 257 -3.64 -1.66 25.97
N LEU A 258 -3.08 -2.10 24.84
CA LEU A 258 -3.66 -3.19 24.03
C LEU A 258 -3.75 -4.52 24.80
N VAL A 259 -2.78 -4.81 25.68
CA VAL A 259 -2.84 -5.98 26.58
C VAL A 259 -3.59 -5.71 27.89
N HIS A 260 -4.36 -4.62 27.96
CA HIS A 260 -5.23 -4.26 29.08
C HIS A 260 -4.52 -4.07 30.43
N LEU A 261 -3.22 -3.74 30.41
CA LEU A 261 -2.47 -3.37 31.62
C LEU A 261 -2.81 -1.95 32.08
N PHE A 262 -3.34 -1.11 31.18
CA PHE A 262 -3.92 0.20 31.49
C PHE A 262 -5.35 0.31 30.97
N PRO A 263 -6.23 1.04 31.68
CA PRO A 263 -7.63 1.18 31.29
C PRO A 263 -7.88 2.25 30.22
N SER A 264 -6.91 3.14 29.95
CA SER A 264 -7.07 4.26 29.01
C SER A 264 -5.73 4.89 28.62
N LEU A 265 -5.69 5.53 27.45
CA LEU A 265 -4.62 6.43 27.00
C LEU A 265 -5.09 7.91 27.02
N PRO A 266 -4.16 8.88 27.16
CA PRO A 266 -2.74 8.69 27.46
C PRO A 266 -2.54 8.21 28.91
N VAL A 267 -1.42 7.53 29.17
CA VAL A 267 -1.01 7.22 30.54
C VAL A 267 -0.39 8.48 31.14
N THR A 268 -0.92 8.93 32.29
CA THR A 268 -0.33 10.03 33.05
C THR A 268 0.44 9.46 34.23
N VAL A 269 1.68 9.91 34.42
CA VAL A 269 2.55 9.51 35.54
C VAL A 269 2.84 10.71 36.42
#